data_AF-A0AAD6SG41-F1
#
_entry.id   AF-A0AAD6SG41-F1
#
_cell.length_a   1.000
_cell.length_b   1.000
_cell.length_c   1.000
_cell.angle_alpha   90.00
_cell.angle_beta   90.00
_cell.angle_gamma   90.00
#
_symmetry.space_group_name_H-M   'P 1'
#
loop_
_entity.id
_entity.type
_entity.pdbx_description
1 polymer ?
#
loop_
_entity_poly.entity_id
_entity_poly.type
_entity_poly.pdbx_seq_one_letter_code
_entity_poly.pdbx_strand_id
1 'polypeptide(L)'
;WCLNAGAGGIIVPHLETVEEMKEVIAACRFSPIGHRSFPPFTFLPGVTDRTPENETVFSLANKYVAIIPQIESRLGINNLEAVMQLDEFSAFMIGGDFFTTRRCSRI
;
A
#
# COMPACT_ATOMS: atom_id res chain seq x y z
N TRP A 1 -8.53 7.48 4.10
CA TRP A 1 -9.99 7.26 4.10
C TRP A 1 -10.35 5.80 3.90
N CYS A 2 -9.99 5.17 2.78
CA CYS A 2 -10.36 3.77 2.47
C CYS A 2 -10.05 2.78 3.60
N LEU A 3 -8.85 2.87 4.19
CA LEU A 3 -8.46 1.98 5.29
C LEU A 3 -9.27 2.19 6.58
N ASN A 4 -9.82 3.39 6.82
CA ASN A 4 -10.69 3.65 7.97
C ASN A 4 -12.13 3.17 7.71
N ALA A 5 -12.52 3.07 6.44
CA ALA A 5 -13.79 2.48 6.01
C ALA A 5 -13.75 0.94 6.01
N GLY A 6 -12.61 0.32 6.34
CA GLY A 6 -12.46 -1.13 6.44
C GLY A 6 -11.84 -1.81 5.21
N ALA A 7 -11.23 -1.06 4.28
CA ALA A 7 -10.48 -1.68 3.18
C ALA A 7 -9.31 -2.52 3.71
N GLY A 8 -9.23 -3.79 3.28
CA GLY A 8 -8.14 -4.71 3.62
C GLY A 8 -6.84 -4.46 2.86
N GLY A 9 -6.84 -3.53 1.91
CA GLY A 9 -5.65 -3.14 1.17
C GLY A 9 -5.90 -1.99 0.21
N ILE A 10 -4.82 -1.48 -0.37
CA ILE A 10 -4.85 -0.43 -1.39
C ILE A 10 -3.98 -0.81 -2.58
N ILE A 11 -4.43 -0.40 -3.77
CA ILE A 11 -3.63 -0.41 -5.00
C ILE A 11 -3.19 1.03 -5.25
N VAL A 12 -1.90 1.24 -5.50
CA VAL A 12 -1.33 2.57 -5.78
C VAL A 12 -1.00 2.66 -7.26
N PRO A 13 -1.81 3.36 -8.07
CA PRO A 13 -1.54 3.57 -9.49
C PRO A 13 -0.33 4.48 -9.68
N HIS A 14 0.31 4.36 -10.84
CA HIS A 14 1.42 5.19 -11.30
C HIS A 14 2.59 5.33 -10.31
N LEU A 15 2.96 4.25 -9.60
CA LEU A 15 4.11 4.30 -8.71
C LEU A 15 5.42 4.25 -9.52
N GLU A 16 6.29 5.24 -9.33
CA GLU A 16 7.51 5.37 -10.12
C GLU A 16 8.80 5.35 -9.29
N THR A 17 8.75 5.78 -8.03
CA THR A 17 9.96 5.98 -7.19
C THR A 17 9.89 5.25 -5.84
N VAL A 18 11.07 5.03 -5.25
CA VAL A 18 11.20 4.43 -3.91
C VAL A 18 10.66 5.37 -2.83
N GLU A 19 10.85 6.67 -3.02
CA GLU A 19 10.38 7.72 -2.12
C GLU A 19 8.85 7.74 -2.06
N GLU A 20 8.17 7.71 -3.21
CA GLU A 20 6.71 7.58 -3.26
C GLU A 20 6.23 6.33 -2.52
N MET A 21 6.92 5.19 -2.70
CA MET A 21 6.55 3.97 -2.02
C MET A 21 6.70 4.07 -0.49
N LYS A 22 7.77 4.72 -0.02
CA LYS A 22 7.96 4.97 1.43
C LYS A 22 6.86 5.85 2.01
N GLU A 23 6.45 6.90 1.29
CA GLU A 23 5.33 7.74 1.71
C GLU A 23 4.01 6.96 1.77
N VAL A 24 3.77 6.09 0.79
CA VAL A 24 2.61 5.18 0.80
C VAL A 24 2.62 4.27 2.02
N ILE A 25 3.75 3.60 2.30
CA ILE A 25 3.91 2.71 3.46
C ILE A 25 3.65 3.51 4.74
N ALA A 26 4.28 4.67 4.89
CA ALA A 26 4.15 5.50 6.07
C ALA A 26 2.71 5.98 6.30
N ALA A 27 1.95 6.27 5.23
CA ALA A 27 0.55 6.64 5.31
C ALA A 27 -0.39 5.45 5.67
N CYS A 28 0.01 4.22 5.37
CA CYS A 28 -0.80 3.02 5.57
C CYS A 28 -0.54 2.30 6.90
N ARG A 29 0.68 2.43 7.44
CA ARG A 29 1.13 1.76 8.65
C ARG A 29 1.04 2.68 9.86
N PHE A 30 0.65 2.12 10.99
CA PHE A 30 0.74 2.77 12.30
C PHE A 30 2.19 2.72 12.83
N SER A 31 2.47 3.56 13.83
CA SER A 31 3.75 3.55 14.57
C SER A 31 4.07 2.13 15.08
N PRO A 32 5.34 1.68 15.05
CA PRO A 32 6.56 2.42 14.69
C PRO A 32 6.92 2.43 13.20
N ILE A 33 6.18 1.71 12.36
CA ILE A 33 6.51 1.50 10.94
C ILE A 33 6.18 2.74 10.11
N GLY A 34 5.05 3.38 10.41
CA GLY A 34 4.57 4.57 9.71
C GLY A 34 3.92 5.58 10.65
N HIS A 35 3.19 6.51 10.04
CA HIS A 35 2.52 7.62 10.72
C HIS A 35 1.03 7.72 10.34
N ARG A 36 0.39 6.57 10.04
CA ARG A 36 -1.07 6.52 9.85
C ARG A 36 -1.79 7.06 11.10
N SER A 37 -2.71 7.99 10.89
CA SER A 37 -3.51 8.57 11.97
C SER A 37 -4.52 7.57 12.55
N PHE A 38 -4.71 7.63 13.87
CA PHE A 38 -5.69 6.85 14.61
C PHE A 38 -7.13 7.31 14.29
N PRO A 39 -8.04 6.42 13.86
CA PRO A 39 -9.44 6.76 13.64
C PRO A 39 -10.31 6.50 14.91
N PRO A 40 -10.61 7.53 15.73
CA PRO A 40 -11.30 7.34 17.01
C PRO A 40 -12.74 6.83 16.89
N PHE A 41 -13.38 7.07 15.75
CA PHE A 41 -14.75 6.61 15.48
C PHE A 41 -14.82 5.21 14.84
N THR A 42 -13.68 4.66 14.42
CA THR A 42 -13.62 3.30 13.87
C THR A 42 -13.24 2.29 14.95
N PHE A 43 -12.33 2.65 15.86
CA PHE A 43 -11.86 1.79 16.95
C PHE A 43 -12.40 2.28 18.29
N LEU A 44 -13.57 1.77 18.66
CA LEU A 44 -14.22 2.03 19.94
C LEU A 44 -13.81 0.94 20.93
N PRO A 45 -13.16 1.29 22.06
CA PRO A 45 -12.70 0.33 23.06
C PRO A 45 -13.84 -0.56 23.59
N GLY A 46 -13.64 -1.87 23.56
CA GLY A 46 -14.61 -2.88 23.98
C GLY A 46 -15.77 -3.13 23.00
N VAL A 47 -15.82 -2.44 21.85
CA VAL A 47 -16.91 -2.56 20.86
C VAL A 47 -16.39 -3.05 19.52
N THR A 48 -15.41 -2.34 18.94
CA THR A 48 -14.89 -2.61 17.58
C THR A 48 -13.38 -2.86 17.55
N ASP A 49 -12.80 -3.19 18.71
CA ASP A 49 -11.36 -3.39 18.91
C ASP A 49 -10.97 -4.84 19.24
N ARG A 50 -11.85 -5.80 18.98
CA ARG A 50 -11.61 -7.22 19.24
C ARG A 50 -10.42 -7.76 18.43
N THR A 51 -9.45 -8.33 19.13
CA THR A 51 -8.22 -8.92 18.58
C THR A 51 -7.95 -10.30 19.20
N PRO A 52 -7.08 -11.13 18.58
CA PRO A 52 -6.49 -12.28 19.26
C PRO A 52 -5.72 -11.86 20.51
N GLU A 53 -5.52 -12.80 21.44
CA GLU A 53 -4.71 -12.56 22.64
C GLU A 53 -3.30 -12.07 22.26
N ASN A 54 -2.82 -11.06 22.98
CA ASN A 54 -1.52 -10.41 22.77
C ASN A 54 -1.36 -9.58 21.48
N GLU A 55 -2.45 -9.30 20.74
CA GLU A 55 -2.43 -8.42 19.58
C GLU A 55 -3.29 -7.16 19.79
N THR A 56 -2.95 -6.08 19.10
CA THR A 56 -3.75 -4.84 19.05
C THR A 56 -4.34 -4.66 17.67
N VAL A 57 -5.38 -3.83 17.54
CA VAL A 57 -5.92 -3.46 16.22
C VAL A 57 -4.85 -2.82 15.33
N PHE A 58 -3.85 -2.15 15.92
CA PHE A 58 -2.75 -1.52 15.20
C PHE A 58 -1.75 -2.55 14.66
N SER A 59 -1.36 -3.54 15.48
CA SER A 59 -0.47 -4.61 15.03
C SER A 59 -1.15 -5.46 13.95
N LEU A 60 -2.43 -5.77 14.10
CA LEU A 60 -3.22 -6.47 13.08
C LEU A 60 -3.29 -5.65 11.78
N ALA A 61 -3.59 -4.36 11.86
CA ALA A 61 -3.65 -3.50 10.68
C ALA A 61 -2.29 -3.40 9.97
N ASN A 62 -1.19 -3.28 10.72
CA ASN A 62 0.14 -3.30 10.13
C ASN A 62 0.46 -4.63 9.44
N LYS A 63 0.05 -5.75 10.03
CA LYS A 63 0.29 -7.09 9.48
C LYS A 63 -0.56 -7.43 8.26
N TYR A 64 -1.84 -7.05 8.26
CA TYR A 64 -2.83 -7.56 7.30
C TYR A 64 -3.27 -6.57 6.22
N VAL A 65 -3.07 -5.26 6.40
CA VAL A 65 -3.41 -4.30 5.35
C VAL A 65 -2.44 -4.48 4.18
N ALA A 66 -2.97 -4.87 3.01
CA ALA A 66 -2.16 -5.05 1.82
C ALA A 66 -1.82 -3.71 1.15
N ILE A 67 -0.56 -3.55 0.73
CA ILE A 67 -0.12 -2.41 -0.08
C ILE A 67 0.39 -2.98 -1.40
N ILE A 68 -0.22 -2.54 -2.50
CA ILE A 68 0.01 -3.11 -3.83
C ILE A 68 0.35 -1.97 -4.80
N PRO A 69 1.63 -1.61 -4.96
CA PRO A 69 2.05 -0.71 -6.03
C PRO A 69 1.75 -1.29 -7.41
N GLN A 70 1.16 -0.47 -8.28
CA GLN A 70 0.93 -0.79 -9.67
C GLN A 70 2.05 -0.20 -10.53
N ILE A 71 2.77 -1.08 -11.22
CA ILE A 71 3.84 -0.72 -12.15
C ILE A 71 3.25 -0.60 -13.54
N GLU A 72 3.27 0.62 -14.05
CA GLU A 72 2.68 0.98 -15.34
C GLU A 72 3.44 2.14 -16.01
N SER A 73 4.72 2.28 -15.74
CA SER A 73 5.56 3.26 -16.40
C SER A 73 6.97 2.73 -16.63
N ARG A 74 7.71 3.33 -17.58
CA ARG A 74 9.13 2.99 -17.79
C ARG A 74 9.98 3.31 -16.57
N LEU A 75 9.68 4.42 -15.89
CA LEU A 75 10.41 4.82 -14.69
C LEU A 75 10.15 3.82 -13.56
N GLY A 76 8.90 3.41 -13.37
CA GLY A 76 8.52 2.37 -12.41
C GLY A 76 9.20 1.03 -12.70
N ILE A 77 9.33 0.61 -13.97
CA ILE A 77 10.07 -0.60 -14.35
C ILE A 77 11.56 -0.46 -14.02
N ASN A 78 12.18 0.68 -14.37
CA ASN A 78 13.61 0.90 -14.12
C ASN A 78 13.95 0.93 -12.62
N ASN A 79 13.02 1.40 -11.79
CA ASN A 79 13.18 1.48 -10.34
C ASN A 79 12.63 0.25 -9.60
N LEU A 80 12.05 -0.72 -10.30
CA LEU A 80 11.34 -1.85 -9.70
C LEU A 80 12.22 -2.62 -8.71
N GLU A 81 13.46 -2.91 -9.08
CA GLU A 81 14.40 -3.65 -8.24
C GLU A 81 14.70 -2.91 -6.94
N ALA A 82 14.79 -1.58 -6.98
CA ALA A 82 15.00 -0.75 -5.79
C ALA A 82 13.75 -0.73 -4.89
N VAL A 83 12.55 -0.68 -5.48
CA VAL A 83 11.29 -0.75 -4.72
C VAL A 83 11.12 -2.13 -4.07
N MET A 84 11.56 -3.20 -4.74
CA MET A 84 11.54 -4.57 -4.21
C MET A 84 12.39 -4.78 -2.96
N GLN A 85 13.36 -3.90 -2.67
CA GLN A 85 14.18 -3.97 -1.46
C GLN A 85 13.46 -3.41 -0.21
N LEU A 86 12.28 -2.80 -0.37
CA LEU A 86 11.51 -2.32 0.77
C LEU A 86 10.75 -3.48 1.41
N ASP A 87 10.92 -3.64 2.71
CA ASP A 87 9.99 -4.41 3.53
C ASP A 87 8.73 -3.54 3.77
N GLU A 88 7.55 -4.15 3.99
CA GLU A 88 6.25 -3.50 4.33
C GLU A 88 5.18 -3.37 3.22
N PHE A 89 5.36 -3.99 2.05
CA PHE A 89 4.30 -4.12 1.05
C PHE A 89 4.07 -5.58 0.63
N SER A 90 2.98 -5.86 -0.09
CA SER A 90 2.46 -7.23 -0.23
C SER A 90 2.68 -7.84 -1.61
N ALA A 91 2.53 -7.05 -2.67
CA ALA A 91 2.63 -7.54 -4.04
C ALA A 91 2.82 -6.38 -5.01
N PHE A 92 3.22 -6.69 -6.25
CA PHE A 92 3.09 -5.75 -7.37
C PHE A 92 1.90 -6.11 -8.23
N MET A 93 1.23 -5.09 -8.76
CA MET A 93 0.29 -5.22 -9.86
C MET A 93 0.92 -4.69 -11.14
N ILE A 94 0.70 -5.37 -12.26
CA ILE A 94 1.19 -4.91 -13.58
C ILE A 94 0.02 -4.26 -14.33
N GLY A 95 0.15 -2.97 -14.67
CA GLY A 95 -0.84 -2.23 -15.45
C GLY A 95 -0.72 -2.55 -16.93
N GLY A 96 -1.60 -3.43 -17.43
CA GLY A 96 -1.54 -3.93 -18.81
C GLY A 96 -1.73 -2.86 -19.90
N ASP A 97 -2.58 -1.87 -19.67
CA ASP A 97 -2.90 -0.86 -20.69
C ASP A 97 -1.68 -0.01 -21.08
N PHE A 98 -0.76 0.25 -20.15
CA PHE A 98 0.50 0.92 -20.46
C PHE A 98 1.40 0.12 -21.41
N PHE A 99 1.41 -1.21 -21.30
CA PHE A 99 2.18 -2.06 -22.22
C PHE A 99 1.51 -2.18 -23.59
N THR A 100 0.18 -2.02 -23.67
CA THR A 100 -0.60 -2.20 -24.90
C THR A 100 -0.93 -0.91 -25.66
N THR A 101 -0.86 0.27 -25.02
CA THR A 101 -1.08 1.58 -25.67
C THR A 101 0.01 1.97 -26.67
N ARG A 102 1.00 1.09 -26.93
CA ARG A 102 1.75 1.09 -28.19
C ARG A 102 0.88 0.61 -29.36
N ARG A 103 -0.19 1.35 -29.67
CA ARG A 103 -0.78 1.30 -31.00
C ARG A 103 0.18 2.04 -31.95
N CYS A 104 0.86 1.27 -32.79
CA CYS A 104 1.44 1.64 -34.09
C CYS A 104 1.46 3.15 -34.40
N SER A 105 2.56 3.83 -34.06
CA SER A 105 2.89 5.15 -34.58
C SER A 105 4.37 5.22 -34.95
N ARG A 106 4.78 4.32 -35.85
CA ARG A 106 5.95 4.37 -36.74
C ARG A 106 6.29 2.95 -37.20
N ILE A 107 5.69 2.53 -38.30
CA ILE A 107 6.36 1.90 -39.46
C ILE A 107 5.58 2.37 -40.68
#